data_AF-A0A7W8HNC5-F1
#
_entry.id   AF-A0A7W8HNC5-F1
#
_cell.length_a   1.000
_cell.length_b   1.000
_cell.length_c   1.000
_cell.angle_alpha   90.00
_cell.angle_beta   90.00
_cell.angle_gamma   90.00
#
_symmetry.space_group_name_H-M   'P 1'
#
loop_
_entity.id
_entity.type
_entity.pdbx_description
1 polymer ?
#
loop_
_entity_poly.entity_id
_entity_poly.type
_entity_poly.pdbx_seq_one_letter_code
_entity_poly.pdbx_strand_id
1 'polypeptide(L)'
;MTTRDIVLSALFTAIIIVLGFIPPVPIPLLPVPITAQSMGVMLAGCIIGAKRGAAAYALLVVLVAVGLPVLSGGRGGLNVLMGPTGGYIFGWIIGTFVTGFLAEKLVREGQSAARQMAGFFIASVVGGIGVVYLCGMPWLSVVAGTPFDKVVLGSLAFIPGDLVKATIATLAARAVLAGYPLLPARA
;
A
#
# COMPACT_ATOMS: atom_id res chain seq x y z
N MET A 1 6.74 -10.95 -18.28
CA MET A 1 6.47 -9.50 -18.12
C MET A 1 6.76 -8.85 -19.45
N THR A 2 5.86 -7.99 -19.92
CA THR A 2 6.07 -7.18 -21.13
C THR A 2 6.85 -5.90 -20.77
N THR A 3 7.39 -5.19 -21.77
CA THR A 3 8.01 -3.86 -21.56
C THR A 3 7.06 -2.89 -20.86
N ARG A 4 5.77 -2.94 -21.20
CA ARG A 4 4.73 -2.13 -20.55
C ARG A 4 4.61 -2.44 -19.05
N ASP A 5 4.70 -3.69 -18.65
CA ASP A 5 4.62 -4.09 -17.23
C ASP A 5 5.80 -3.55 -16.43
N ILE A 6 7.01 -3.57 -17.03
CA ILE A 6 8.22 -3.03 -16.42
C ILE A 6 8.07 -1.52 -16.22
N VAL A 7 7.67 -0.79 -17.27
CA VAL A 7 7.48 0.66 -17.23
C VAL A 7 6.43 1.05 -16.18
N LEU A 8 5.29 0.37 -16.15
CA LEU A 8 4.24 0.65 -15.16
C LEU A 8 4.70 0.37 -13.72
N SER A 9 5.44 -0.72 -13.49
CA SER A 9 5.96 -1.05 -12.16
C SER A 9 6.99 -0.01 -11.70
N ALA A 10 7.90 0.42 -12.57
CA ALA A 10 8.88 1.47 -12.29
C ALA A 10 8.22 2.83 -12.02
N LEU A 11 7.23 3.21 -12.85
CA LEU A 11 6.48 4.45 -12.67
C LEU A 11 5.74 4.47 -11.32
N PHE A 12 5.04 3.39 -10.97
CA PHE A 12 4.36 3.32 -9.68
C PHE A 12 5.35 3.28 -8.52
N THR A 13 6.52 2.65 -8.67
CA THR A 13 7.60 2.75 -7.68
C THR A 13 7.99 4.21 -7.46
N ALA A 14 8.21 4.98 -8.53
CA ALA A 14 8.53 6.41 -8.43
C ALA A 14 7.41 7.22 -7.74
N ILE A 15 6.14 6.96 -8.07
CA ILE A 15 4.99 7.60 -7.39
C ILE A 15 5.01 7.29 -5.90
N ILE A 16 5.24 6.02 -5.51
CA ILE A 16 5.31 5.60 -4.11
C ILE A 16 6.46 6.31 -3.39
N ILE A 17 7.62 6.47 -4.04
CA ILE A 17 8.76 7.22 -3.47
C ILE A 17 8.39 8.68 -3.24
N VAL A 18 7.72 9.33 -4.20
CA VAL A 18 7.27 10.72 -4.07
C VAL A 18 6.27 10.87 -2.92
N LEU A 19 5.36 9.92 -2.73
CA LEU A 19 4.48 9.89 -1.55
C LEU A 19 5.26 9.76 -0.23
N GLY A 20 6.46 9.16 -0.28
CA GLY A 20 7.40 9.11 0.84
C GLY A 20 7.99 10.47 1.21
N PHE A 21 8.08 11.43 0.30
CA PHE A 21 8.58 12.77 0.62
C PHE A 21 7.60 13.62 1.43
N ILE A 22 6.34 13.22 1.50
CA ILE A 22 5.37 13.84 2.42
C ILE A 22 5.80 13.51 3.86
N PRO A 23 6.03 14.51 4.72
CA PRO A 23 6.53 14.29 6.08
C PRO A 23 5.63 13.33 6.87
N PRO A 24 6.22 12.35 7.58
CA PRO A 24 5.47 11.45 8.43
C PRO A 24 4.86 12.19 9.62
N VAL A 25 3.65 11.80 10.04
CA VAL A 25 3.04 12.31 11.27
C VAL A 25 3.28 11.27 12.38
N PRO A 26 4.15 11.57 13.37
CA PRO A 26 4.40 10.65 14.48
C PRO A 26 3.17 10.54 15.37
N ILE A 27 2.94 9.36 15.93
CA ILE A 27 1.89 9.15 16.93
C ILE A 27 2.54 8.81 18.29
N PRO A 28 2.00 9.29 19.42
CA PRO A 28 2.58 9.02 20.73
C PRO A 28 2.52 7.54 21.16
N LEU A 29 1.58 6.78 20.62
CA LEU A 29 1.24 5.43 21.11
C LEU A 29 2.14 4.32 20.54
N LEU A 30 2.68 4.49 19.32
CA LEU A 30 3.48 3.46 18.65
C LEU A 30 4.67 4.08 17.92
N PRO A 31 5.81 3.36 17.81
CA PRO A 31 6.99 3.81 17.05
C PRO A 31 6.81 3.65 15.52
N VAL A 32 5.58 3.88 15.03
CA VAL A 32 5.19 3.77 13.61
C VAL A 32 4.43 5.04 13.25
N PRO A 33 4.94 5.88 12.35
CA PRO A 33 4.25 7.11 11.97
C PRO A 33 3.14 6.85 10.95
N ILE A 34 2.18 7.78 10.89
CA ILE A 34 1.23 7.87 9.78
C ILE A 34 1.97 8.42 8.56
N THR A 35 1.87 7.73 7.42
CA THR A 35 2.52 8.12 6.17
C THR A 35 1.53 8.20 5.01
N ALA A 36 1.76 9.11 4.06
CA ALA A 36 1.07 9.11 2.78
C ALA A 36 1.54 7.96 1.88
N GLN A 37 2.78 7.49 2.04
CA GLN A 37 3.39 6.43 1.25
C GLN A 37 2.62 5.09 1.30
N SER A 38 1.96 4.80 2.42
CA SER A 38 1.05 3.63 2.56
C SER A 38 -0.13 3.65 1.57
N MET A 39 -0.58 4.81 1.10
CA MET A 39 -1.61 4.94 0.07
C MET A 39 -1.18 4.31 -1.27
N GLY A 40 0.13 4.25 -1.52
CA GLY A 40 0.67 3.61 -2.71
C GLY A 40 0.24 2.15 -2.86
N VAL A 41 -0.04 1.45 -1.76
CA VAL A 41 -0.51 0.05 -1.74
C VAL A 41 -1.84 -0.05 -2.46
N MET A 42 -2.73 0.89 -2.12
CA MET A 42 -4.08 0.99 -2.65
C MET A 42 -4.05 1.44 -4.11
N LEU A 43 -3.26 2.48 -4.42
CA LEU A 43 -3.13 3.00 -5.78
C LEU A 43 -2.53 1.98 -6.75
N ALA A 44 -1.40 1.37 -6.40
CA ALA A 44 -0.74 0.40 -7.25
C ALA A 44 -1.60 -0.86 -7.46
N GLY A 45 -2.23 -1.36 -6.38
CA GLY A 45 -3.13 -2.51 -6.47
C GLY A 45 -4.33 -2.21 -7.37
N CYS A 46 -5.04 -1.11 -7.10
CA CYS A 46 -6.28 -0.77 -7.82
C CYS A 46 -6.05 -0.31 -9.27
N ILE A 47 -4.88 0.26 -9.62
CA ILE A 47 -4.65 0.80 -10.98
C ILE A 47 -3.90 -0.18 -11.87
N ILE A 48 -2.81 -0.78 -11.38
CA ILE A 48 -1.97 -1.68 -12.18
C ILE A 48 -2.12 -3.15 -11.78
N GLY A 49 -3.00 -3.48 -10.85
CA GLY A 49 -3.34 -4.87 -10.52
C GLY A 49 -2.29 -5.57 -9.65
N ALA A 50 -2.55 -6.84 -9.37
CA ALA A 50 -1.88 -7.61 -8.31
C ALA A 50 -0.38 -7.78 -8.56
N LYS A 51 -0.02 -8.29 -9.74
CA LYS A 51 1.37 -8.67 -10.05
C LYS A 51 2.27 -7.45 -10.23
N ARG A 52 1.79 -6.44 -10.97
CA ARG A 52 2.59 -5.23 -11.27
C ARG A 52 2.70 -4.32 -10.05
N GLY A 53 1.60 -4.18 -9.28
CA GLY A 53 1.65 -3.41 -8.03
C GLY A 53 2.57 -4.05 -6.99
N ALA A 54 2.52 -5.37 -6.81
CA ALA A 54 3.43 -6.08 -5.92
C ALA A 54 4.89 -5.96 -6.38
N ALA A 55 5.15 -6.01 -7.70
CA ALA A 55 6.48 -5.78 -8.25
C ALA A 55 7.00 -4.37 -7.96
N ALA A 56 6.14 -3.34 -7.99
CA ALA A 56 6.51 -1.97 -7.64
C ALA A 56 6.95 -1.86 -6.17
N TYR A 57 6.22 -2.48 -5.24
CA TYR A 57 6.64 -2.50 -3.83
C TYR A 57 7.85 -3.38 -3.57
N ALA A 58 8.00 -4.50 -4.27
CA ALA A 58 9.21 -5.32 -4.20
C ALA A 58 10.44 -4.51 -4.64
N LEU A 59 10.33 -3.76 -5.73
CA LEU A 59 11.38 -2.86 -6.19
C LEU A 59 11.68 -1.77 -5.14
N LEU A 60 10.65 -1.12 -4.58
CA LEU A 60 10.84 -0.18 -3.48
C LEU A 60 11.63 -0.79 -2.32
N VAL A 61 11.26 -1.99 -1.87
CA VAL A 61 11.95 -2.67 -0.76
C VAL A 61 13.40 -2.99 -1.10
N VAL A 62 13.70 -3.37 -2.34
CA VAL A 62 15.09 -3.55 -2.80
C VAL A 62 15.88 -2.23 -2.74
N LEU A 63 15.29 -1.12 -3.20
CA LEU A 63 15.93 0.20 -3.13
C LEU A 63 16.23 0.61 -1.67
N VAL A 64 15.28 0.33 -0.76
CA VAL A 64 15.48 0.55 0.69
C VAL A 64 16.59 -0.33 1.23
N ALA A 65 16.62 -1.62 0.87
CA ALA A 65 17.62 -2.58 1.35
C ALA A 65 19.05 -2.19 0.92
N VAL A 66 19.22 -1.64 -0.28
CA VAL A 66 20.50 -1.10 -0.78
C VAL A 66 20.88 0.22 -0.09
N GLY A 67 19.99 0.82 0.69
CA GLY A 67 20.27 1.98 1.55
C GLY A 67 19.71 3.30 1.05
N LEU A 68 18.90 3.31 0.00
CA LEU A 68 18.33 4.57 -0.50
C LEU A 68 17.29 5.14 0.49
N PRO A 69 17.30 6.47 0.73
CA PRO A 69 16.41 7.13 1.69
C PRO A 69 15.01 7.39 1.09
N VAL A 70 14.36 6.34 0.61
CA VAL A 70 13.10 6.43 -0.17
C VAL A 70 11.84 6.14 0.63
N LEU A 71 11.96 5.84 1.92
CA LEU A 71 10.83 5.75 2.84
C LEU A 71 10.54 7.11 3.48
N SER A 72 9.32 7.28 3.99
CA SER A 72 8.90 8.49 4.68
C SER A 72 9.87 8.97 5.76
N GLY A 73 10.18 10.27 5.70
CA GLY A 73 11.19 10.90 6.55
C GLY A 73 12.63 10.67 6.09
N GLY A 74 12.86 10.31 4.82
CA GLY A 74 14.19 10.06 4.28
C GLY A 74 14.84 8.80 4.84
N ARG A 75 14.02 7.80 5.18
CA ARG A 75 14.49 6.56 5.83
C ARG A 75 14.90 5.53 4.77
N GLY A 76 15.94 4.76 5.07
CA GLY A 76 16.48 3.72 4.21
C GLY A 76 17.38 2.76 5.00
N GLY A 77 17.77 1.66 4.38
CA GLY A 77 18.71 0.69 4.95
C GLY A 77 18.06 -0.53 5.62
N LEU A 78 18.88 -1.57 5.81
CA LEU A 78 18.47 -2.83 6.43
C LEU A 78 18.02 -2.66 7.89
N ASN A 79 18.60 -1.71 8.61
CA ASN A 79 18.19 -1.35 9.98
C ASN A 79 16.71 -0.93 10.05
N VAL A 80 16.21 -0.21 9.05
CA VAL A 80 14.80 0.20 8.99
C VAL A 80 13.88 -0.99 8.69
N LEU A 81 14.34 -1.91 7.83
CA LEU A 81 13.60 -3.13 7.47
C LEU A 81 13.53 -4.12 8.64
N MET A 82 14.56 -4.18 9.48
CA MET A 82 14.57 -5.00 10.71
C MET A 82 13.94 -4.31 11.92
N GLY A 83 13.59 -3.03 11.79
CA GLY A 83 13.00 -2.23 12.87
C GLY A 83 11.48 -2.40 13.04
N PRO A 84 10.86 -1.59 13.91
CA PRO A 84 9.43 -1.69 14.25
C PRO A 84 8.47 -1.56 13.06
N THR A 85 8.87 -0.86 12.00
CA THR A 85 8.07 -0.67 10.78
C THR A 85 8.24 -1.79 9.75
N GLY A 86 9.19 -2.71 9.96
CA GLY A 86 9.56 -3.74 8.99
C GLY A 86 8.39 -4.57 8.48
N GLY A 87 7.56 -5.09 9.40
CA GLY A 87 6.39 -5.90 9.04
C GLY A 87 5.35 -5.15 8.19
N TYR A 88 5.21 -3.84 8.36
CA TYR A 88 4.35 -3.03 7.50
C TYR A 88 4.96 -2.87 6.09
N ILE A 89 6.28 -2.66 6.02
CA ILE A 89 7.00 -2.49 4.75
C ILE A 89 6.95 -3.77 3.90
N PHE A 90 7.23 -4.93 4.51
CA PHE A 90 7.06 -6.22 3.82
C PHE A 90 5.58 -6.53 3.56
N GLY A 91 4.71 -6.17 4.50
CA GLY A 91 3.27 -6.28 4.37
C GLY A 91 2.68 -5.49 3.21
N TRP A 92 3.31 -4.38 2.79
CA TRP A 92 2.88 -3.63 1.61
C TRP A 92 2.91 -4.45 0.33
N ILE A 93 3.91 -5.33 0.14
CA ILE A 93 3.99 -6.19 -1.05
C ILE A 93 2.76 -7.11 -1.11
N ILE A 94 2.45 -7.77 0.01
CA ILE A 94 1.32 -8.71 0.13
C ILE A 94 -0.01 -7.94 0.04
N GLY A 95 -0.11 -6.82 0.74
CA GLY A 95 -1.28 -5.94 0.73
C GLY A 95 -1.60 -5.42 -0.67
N THR A 96 -0.58 -5.01 -1.44
CA THR A 96 -0.77 -4.56 -2.82
C THR A 96 -1.20 -5.69 -3.73
N PHE A 97 -0.62 -6.88 -3.56
CA PHE A 97 -1.04 -8.06 -4.31
C PHE A 97 -2.52 -8.38 -4.05
N VAL A 98 -2.94 -8.44 -2.78
CA VAL A 98 -4.33 -8.73 -2.41
C VAL A 98 -5.28 -7.62 -2.88
N THR A 99 -4.87 -6.36 -2.73
CA THR A 99 -5.64 -5.21 -3.23
C THR A 99 -5.88 -5.35 -4.73
N GLY A 100 -4.82 -5.58 -5.51
CA GLY A 100 -4.94 -5.73 -6.95
C GLY A 100 -5.73 -6.97 -7.34
N PHE A 101 -5.56 -8.09 -6.64
CA PHE A 101 -6.31 -9.31 -6.91
C PHE A 101 -7.82 -9.11 -6.72
N LEU A 102 -8.22 -8.42 -5.64
CA LEU A 102 -9.61 -8.08 -5.38
C LEU A 102 -10.13 -7.07 -6.40
N ALA A 103 -9.35 -6.04 -6.74
CA ALA A 103 -9.74 -5.07 -7.76
C ALA A 103 -9.99 -5.75 -9.12
N GLU A 104 -9.07 -6.61 -9.57
CA GLU A 104 -9.17 -7.41 -10.80
C GLU A 104 -10.45 -8.29 -10.85
N LYS A 105 -10.93 -8.74 -9.69
CA LYS A 105 -12.12 -9.61 -9.57
C LYS A 105 -13.42 -8.83 -9.42
N LEU A 106 -13.40 -7.75 -8.64
CA LEU A 106 -14.60 -7.01 -8.24
C LEU A 106 -14.99 -5.93 -9.25
N VAL A 107 -14.03 -5.36 -9.98
CA VAL A 107 -14.23 -4.21 -10.87
C VAL A 107 -14.17 -4.63 -12.32
N ARG A 108 -15.17 -4.21 -13.11
CA ARG A 108 -15.23 -4.44 -14.57
C ARG A 108 -15.72 -3.19 -15.28
N GLU A 109 -15.27 -2.97 -16.51
CA GLU A 109 -15.61 -1.76 -17.31
C GLU A 109 -17.12 -1.59 -17.51
N GLY A 110 -17.86 -2.68 -17.74
CA GLY A 110 -19.33 -2.64 -17.93
C GLY A 110 -20.16 -2.41 -16.67
N GLN A 111 -19.54 -2.22 -15.50
CA GLN A 111 -20.26 -1.96 -14.25
C GLN A 111 -20.65 -0.49 -14.11
N SER A 112 -21.69 -0.21 -13.32
CA SER A 112 -22.01 1.17 -12.93
C SER A 112 -20.86 1.80 -12.13
N ALA A 113 -20.75 3.13 -12.24
CA ALA A 113 -19.77 3.92 -11.50
C ALA A 113 -19.73 3.58 -9.99
N ALA A 114 -20.90 3.49 -9.36
CA ALA A 114 -21.03 3.18 -7.94
C ALA A 114 -20.47 1.79 -7.61
N ARG A 115 -20.69 0.79 -8.47
CA ARG A 115 -20.19 -0.57 -8.27
C ARG A 115 -18.68 -0.67 -8.45
N GLN A 116 -18.12 0.06 -9.42
CA GLN A 116 -16.66 0.16 -9.58
C GLN A 116 -16.02 0.81 -8.37
N MET A 117 -16.59 1.92 -7.87
CA MET A 117 -16.11 2.60 -6.67
C MET A 117 -16.17 1.70 -5.44
N ALA A 118 -17.28 0.99 -5.22
CA ALA A 118 -17.40 0.03 -4.13
C ALA A 118 -16.35 -1.09 -4.23
N GLY A 119 -16.13 -1.63 -5.44
CA GLY A 119 -15.13 -2.67 -5.66
C GLY A 119 -13.70 -2.22 -5.34
N PHE A 120 -13.30 -1.04 -5.80
CA PHE A 120 -11.99 -0.46 -5.47
C PHE A 120 -11.84 -0.11 -3.99
N PHE A 121 -12.88 0.40 -3.36
CA PHE A 121 -12.85 0.73 -1.94
C PHE A 121 -12.70 -0.54 -1.08
N ILE A 122 -13.48 -1.58 -1.36
CA ILE A 122 -13.37 -2.89 -0.69
C ILE A 122 -11.96 -3.46 -0.88
N ALA A 123 -11.45 -3.46 -2.12
CA ALA A 123 -10.09 -3.92 -2.40
C ALA A 123 -9.04 -3.16 -1.58
N SER A 124 -9.16 -1.83 -1.51
CA SER A 124 -8.25 -0.96 -0.77
C SER A 124 -8.31 -1.17 0.74
N VAL A 125 -9.50 -1.36 1.31
CA VAL A 125 -9.67 -1.63 2.74
C VAL A 125 -9.12 -3.01 3.11
N VAL A 126 -9.46 -4.04 2.33
CA VAL A 126 -9.03 -5.41 2.64
C VAL A 126 -7.52 -5.55 2.48
N GLY A 127 -6.97 -5.18 1.33
CA GLY A 127 -5.54 -5.35 1.05
C GLY A 127 -4.67 -4.24 1.64
N GLY A 128 -5.07 -2.98 1.49
CA GLY A 128 -4.28 -1.81 1.91
C GLY A 128 -4.31 -1.52 3.41
N ILE A 129 -5.34 -1.97 4.13
CA ILE A 129 -5.45 -1.81 5.59
C ILE A 129 -5.35 -3.18 6.25
N GLY A 130 -6.32 -4.07 5.99
CA GLY A 130 -6.43 -5.36 6.68
C GLY A 130 -5.17 -6.22 6.58
N VAL A 131 -4.73 -6.52 5.35
CA VAL A 131 -3.54 -7.36 5.13
C VAL A 131 -2.25 -6.67 5.60
N VAL A 132 -2.12 -5.36 5.38
CA VAL A 132 -0.96 -4.59 5.85
C VAL A 132 -0.85 -4.65 7.38
N TYR A 133 -1.96 -4.52 8.09
CA TYR A 133 -2.00 -4.60 9.55
C TYR A 133 -1.77 -6.02 10.04
N LEU A 134 -2.32 -7.03 9.34
CA LEU A 134 -2.10 -8.44 9.63
C LEU A 134 -0.61 -8.80 9.60
N CYS A 135 0.17 -8.16 8.72
CA CYS A 135 1.61 -8.34 8.67
C CYS A 135 2.37 -7.44 9.67
N GLY A 136 1.96 -6.17 9.77
CA GLY A 136 2.67 -5.16 10.54
C GLY A 136 2.50 -5.25 12.05
N MET A 137 1.29 -5.54 12.54
CA MET A 137 1.01 -5.55 13.99
C MET A 137 1.74 -6.68 14.72
N PRO A 138 1.74 -7.94 14.24
CA PRO A 138 2.48 -9.01 14.91
C PRO A 138 3.99 -8.74 14.93
N TRP A 139 4.54 -8.26 13.81
CA TRP A 139 5.95 -7.88 13.71
C TRP A 139 6.32 -6.80 14.72
N LEU A 140 5.51 -5.73 14.78
CA LEU A 140 5.72 -4.62 15.70
C LEU A 140 5.70 -5.10 17.16
N SER A 141 4.75 -5.97 17.51
CA SER A 141 4.65 -6.53 18.86
C SER A 141 5.93 -7.26 19.26
N VAL A 142 6.47 -8.10 18.37
CA VAL A 142 7.70 -8.86 18.62
C VAL A 142 8.93 -7.96 18.66
N VAL A 143 9.11 -7.08 17.67
CA VAL A 143 10.34 -6.27 17.51
C VAL A 143 10.43 -5.14 18.53
N ALA A 144 9.31 -4.53 18.91
CA ALA A 144 9.29 -3.46 19.90
C ALA A 144 9.06 -3.97 21.35
N GLY A 145 8.75 -5.25 21.53
CA GLY A 145 8.39 -5.82 22.83
C GLY A 145 7.06 -5.29 23.40
N THR A 146 6.24 -4.67 22.55
CA THR A 146 4.95 -4.09 22.95
C THR A 146 3.88 -5.19 22.96
N PRO A 147 3.11 -5.35 24.05
CA PRO A 147 1.97 -6.27 24.09
C PRO A 147 1.01 -6.08 22.91
N PHE A 148 0.55 -7.19 22.32
CA PHE A 148 -0.21 -7.16 21.06
C PHE A 148 -1.54 -6.39 21.18
N ASP A 149 -2.20 -6.46 22.33
CA ASP A 149 -3.40 -5.67 22.66
C ASP A 149 -3.13 -4.15 22.56
N LYS A 150 -1.99 -3.68 23.06
CA LYS A 150 -1.58 -2.27 22.94
C LYS A 150 -1.24 -1.89 21.51
N VAL A 151 -0.65 -2.80 20.74
CA VAL A 151 -0.41 -2.57 19.31
C VAL A 151 -1.72 -2.41 18.56
N VAL A 152 -2.69 -3.29 18.81
CA VAL A 152 -4.02 -3.21 18.18
C VAL A 152 -4.71 -1.89 18.54
N LEU A 153 -4.72 -1.53 19.83
CA LEU A 153 -5.34 -0.28 20.30
C LEU A 153 -4.65 0.96 19.68
N GLY A 154 -3.32 0.97 19.63
CA GLY A 154 -2.54 2.06 19.03
C GLY A 154 -2.76 2.19 17.52
N SER A 155 -2.89 1.06 16.81
CA SER A 155 -3.14 1.05 15.36
C SER A 155 -4.50 1.60 14.98
N LEU A 156 -5.47 1.70 15.91
CA LEU A 156 -6.74 2.38 15.63
C LEU A 156 -6.56 3.86 15.24
N ALA A 157 -5.47 4.50 15.70
CA ALA A 157 -5.16 5.88 15.33
C ALA A 157 -4.87 6.06 13.82
N PHE A 158 -4.49 4.98 13.12
CA PHE A 158 -4.20 5.00 11.69
C PHE A 158 -5.46 4.89 10.82
N ILE A 159 -6.52 4.25 11.33
CA ILE A 159 -7.74 3.92 10.58
C ILE A 159 -8.40 5.13 9.92
N PRO A 160 -8.61 6.28 10.59
CA PRO A 160 -9.23 7.44 9.95
C PRO A 160 -8.45 7.91 8.72
N GLY A 161 -7.13 8.01 8.83
CA GLY A 161 -6.26 8.39 7.73
C GLY A 161 -6.24 7.35 6.61
N ASP A 162 -6.29 6.07 6.95
CA ASP A 162 -6.30 4.99 5.97
C ASP A 162 -7.62 4.89 5.18
N LEU A 163 -8.75 5.20 5.82
CA LEU A 163 -10.04 5.31 5.12
C LEU A 163 -10.08 6.51 4.15
N VAL A 164 -9.45 7.63 4.53
CA VAL A 164 -9.28 8.77 3.61
C VAL A 164 -8.40 8.38 2.42
N LYS A 165 -7.27 7.71 2.66
CA LYS A 165 -6.39 7.18 1.58
C LYS A 165 -7.13 6.20 0.68
N ALA A 166 -7.93 5.29 1.24
CA ALA A 166 -8.72 4.32 0.47
C ALA A 166 -9.75 5.03 -0.42
N THR A 167 -10.37 6.10 0.08
CA THR A 167 -11.30 6.92 -0.70
C THR A 167 -10.59 7.63 -1.85
N ILE A 168 -9.45 8.27 -1.58
CA ILE A 168 -8.64 8.95 -2.61
C ILE A 168 -8.18 7.94 -3.67
N ALA A 169 -7.65 6.79 -3.26
CA ALA A 169 -7.20 5.74 -4.16
C ALA A 169 -8.34 5.18 -5.02
N THR A 170 -9.54 5.03 -4.44
CA THR A 170 -10.75 4.60 -5.16
C THR A 170 -11.14 5.60 -6.25
N LEU A 171 -11.15 6.90 -5.92
CA LEU A 171 -11.47 7.95 -6.89
C LEU A 171 -10.45 7.99 -8.03
N ALA A 172 -9.15 7.94 -7.69
CA ALA A 172 -8.07 7.90 -8.68
C ALA A 172 -8.16 6.65 -9.57
N ALA A 173 -8.35 5.47 -8.98
CA ALA A 173 -8.43 4.22 -9.73
C ALA A 173 -9.62 4.19 -10.69
N ARG A 174 -10.79 4.66 -10.26
CA ARG A 174 -11.95 4.79 -11.14
C ARG A 174 -11.72 5.79 -12.27
N ALA A 175 -11.11 6.95 -11.98
CA ALA A 175 -10.79 7.94 -13.00
C ALA A 175 -9.83 7.37 -14.06
N VAL A 176 -8.80 6.63 -13.63
CA VAL A 176 -7.89 5.95 -14.56
C VAL A 176 -8.62 4.85 -15.34
N LEU A 177 -9.45 4.03 -14.70
CA LEU A 177 -10.21 2.99 -15.40
C LEU A 177 -11.11 3.57 -16.50
N ALA A 178 -11.75 4.71 -16.25
CA ALA A 178 -12.64 5.36 -17.21
C ALA A 178 -11.91 6.00 -18.41
N GLY A 179 -10.69 6.51 -18.20
CA GLY A 179 -9.92 7.18 -19.26
C GLY A 179 -8.92 6.28 -19.99
N TYR A 180 -8.24 5.39 -19.26
CA TYR A 180 -7.24 4.48 -19.79
C TYR A 180 -7.18 3.20 -18.94
N PRO A 181 -7.94 2.15 -19.29
CA PRO A 181 -8.08 0.96 -18.47
C PRO A 181 -6.75 0.20 -18.36
N LEU A 182 -6.05 0.43 -17.26
CA LEU A 182 -4.79 -0.23 -16.94
C LEU A 182 -4.99 -1.52 -16.15
N LEU A 183 -6.10 -1.65 -15.41
CA LEU A 183 -6.36 -2.81 -14.54
C LEU A 183 -6.53 -4.08 -15.39
N PRO A 184 -5.79 -5.17 -15.12
CA PRO A 184 -5.98 -6.42 -15.86
C PRO A 184 -7.36 -7.00 -15.56
N ALA A 185 -8.07 -7.47 -16.58
CA ALA A 185 -9.22 -8.33 -16.36
C ALA A 185 -8.71 -9.72 -15.97
N ARG A 186 -9.06 -10.20 -14.79
CA ARG A 186 -8.85 -11.60 -14.42
C ARG A 186 -10.15 -12.36 -14.70
N ALA A 187 -10.05 -13.38 -15.55
CA ALA A 187 -11.17 -14.25 -15.95
C ALA A 187 -11.73 -15.03 -14.74
#